data_AF-A0A6A4HGK2-F1
#
_entry.id   AF-A0A6A4HGK2-F1
#
_cell.length_a   1.000
_cell.length_b   1.000
_cell.length_c   1.000
_cell.angle_alpha   90.00
_cell.angle_beta   90.00
_cell.angle_gamma   90.00
#
_symmetry.space_group_name_H-M   'P 1'
#
loop_
_entity.id
_entity.type
_entity.pdbx_description
1 polymer ?
#
loop_
_entity_poly.entity_id
_entity_poly.type
_entity_poly.pdbx_seq_one_letter_code
_entity_poly.pdbx_strand_id
1 'polypeptide(L)'
;MTDKCLGAQVQKRKSPIYAFFNAEPDVEFDNAGTASYIVFHCSTCRAQVKQGLQTSDKASTGALIRHAKFCWGEEAVNAVQGSKSIDKARDALKKFGKKSQSKLTAALRSVKGWAELFSTQPPSKQTIHVVTA
;
A
#
# COMPACT_ATOMS: atom_id res chain seq x y z
N MET A 1 -0.47 25.30 -17.40
CA MET A 1 -1.44 24.43 -18.11
C MET A 1 -1.24 22.92 -17.84
N THR A 2 -0.39 22.51 -16.91
CA THR A 2 0.02 21.10 -16.69
C THR A 2 -0.82 20.33 -15.67
N ASP A 3 -1.56 21.01 -14.79
CA ASP A 3 -2.31 20.39 -13.69
C ASP A 3 -3.56 19.62 -14.16
N LYS A 4 -4.27 20.17 -15.16
CA LYS A 4 -5.56 19.64 -15.63
C LYS A 4 -5.44 18.33 -16.43
N CYS A 5 -4.34 18.13 -17.13
CA CYS A 5 -4.09 16.92 -17.95
C CYS A 5 -3.69 15.71 -17.10
N LEU A 6 -3.09 15.95 -15.93
CA LEU A 6 -2.62 14.91 -15.02
C LEU A 6 -3.79 14.31 -14.22
N GLY A 7 -4.71 15.16 -13.76
CA GLY A 7 -5.98 14.73 -13.15
C GLY A 7 -6.84 13.87 -14.10
N ALA A 8 -6.81 14.17 -15.40
CA ALA A 8 -7.54 13.40 -16.42
C ALA A 8 -6.94 11.98 -16.68
N GLN A 9 -5.63 11.80 -16.50
CA GLN A 9 -4.95 10.49 -16.63
C GLN A 9 -5.20 9.58 -15.41
N VAL A 10 -5.28 10.15 -14.20
CA VAL A 10 -5.66 9.42 -12.98
C VAL A 10 -7.12 8.92 -13.07
N GLN A 11 -8.01 9.71 -13.68
CA GLN A 11 -9.45 9.42 -13.79
C GLN A 11 -9.83 8.29 -14.76
N LYS A 12 -8.93 7.83 -15.64
CA LYS A 12 -9.25 6.80 -16.66
C LYS A 12 -9.02 5.35 -16.20
N ARG A 13 -8.75 5.14 -14.92
CA ARG A 13 -8.44 3.81 -14.38
C ARG A 13 -9.69 3.11 -13.88
N LYS A 14 -10.10 2.05 -14.58
CA LYS A 14 -11.28 1.24 -14.26
C LYS A 14 -10.96 -0.07 -13.54
N SER A 15 -9.68 -0.44 -13.42
CA SER A 15 -9.30 -1.72 -12.83
C SER A 15 -9.57 -1.72 -11.31
N PRO A 16 -10.25 -2.75 -10.79
CA PRO A 16 -10.56 -2.83 -9.35
C PRO A 16 -9.30 -2.95 -8.48
N ILE A 17 -8.14 -3.29 -9.04
CA ILE A 17 -6.87 -3.39 -8.31
C ILE A 17 -6.47 -2.08 -7.61
N TYR A 18 -6.91 -0.93 -8.13
CA TYR A 18 -6.62 0.36 -7.53
C TYR A 18 -7.37 0.58 -6.20
N ALA A 19 -8.32 -0.29 -5.83
CA ALA A 19 -9.00 -0.26 -4.54
C ALA A 19 -8.05 -0.52 -3.35
N PHE A 20 -6.94 -1.21 -3.58
CA PHE A 20 -5.93 -1.49 -2.54
C PHE A 20 -5.05 -0.28 -2.20
N PHE A 21 -5.10 0.77 -3.02
CA PHE A 21 -4.23 1.94 -2.93
C PHE A 21 -5.05 3.21 -2.66
N ASN A 22 -4.37 4.25 -2.19
CA ASN A 22 -4.98 5.56 -1.98
C ASN A 22 -5.61 6.10 -3.28
N ALA A 23 -6.73 6.80 -3.13
CA ALA A 23 -7.49 7.33 -4.26
C ALA A 23 -6.76 8.41 -5.04
N GLU A 24 -5.92 9.17 -4.33
CA GLU A 24 -5.12 10.25 -4.85
C GLU A 24 -3.66 9.78 -4.84
N PRO A 25 -3.15 9.24 -5.96
CA PRO A 25 -1.74 8.90 -6.08
C PRO A 25 -0.92 10.15 -6.40
N ASP A 26 0.33 10.16 -5.97
CA ASP A 26 1.26 11.25 -6.31
C ASP A 26 1.79 11.09 -7.73
N VAL A 27 2.35 12.16 -8.27
CA VAL A 27 3.05 12.14 -9.55
C VAL A 27 4.50 12.56 -9.36
N GLU A 28 5.39 11.74 -9.90
CA GLU A 28 6.82 12.02 -9.95
C GLU A 28 7.18 12.55 -11.34
N PHE A 29 7.98 13.61 -11.34
CA PHE A 29 8.47 14.26 -12.56
C PHE A 29 9.94 13.90 -12.75
N ASP A 30 10.37 13.72 -14.00
CA ASP A 30 11.79 13.58 -14.33
C ASP A 30 12.53 14.93 -14.25
N ASN A 31 13.86 14.88 -14.46
CA ASN A 31 14.71 16.07 -14.45
C ASN A 31 14.36 17.11 -15.52
N ALA A 32 13.57 16.73 -16.55
CA ALA A 32 13.08 17.62 -17.59
C ALA A 32 11.70 18.22 -17.24
N GLY A 33 11.16 17.94 -16.05
CA GLY A 33 9.84 18.41 -15.62
C GLY A 33 8.68 17.65 -16.24
N THR A 34 8.94 16.48 -16.84
CA THR A 34 7.91 15.65 -17.49
C THR A 34 7.42 14.57 -16.52
N ALA A 35 6.11 14.37 -16.43
CA ALA A 35 5.52 13.34 -15.56
C ALA A 35 5.98 11.95 -16.00
N SER A 36 6.77 11.27 -15.16
CA SER A 36 7.44 10.02 -15.50
C SER A 36 6.78 8.82 -14.81
N TYR A 37 6.34 8.99 -13.56
CA TYR A 37 5.68 7.93 -12.77
C TYR A 37 4.47 8.46 -12.01
N ILE A 38 3.48 7.59 -11.83
CA ILE A 38 2.46 7.74 -10.81
C ILE A 38 2.82 6.84 -9.62
N VAL A 39 2.79 7.42 -8.43
CA VAL A 39 3.17 6.77 -7.19
C VAL A 39 1.92 6.44 -6.39
N PHE A 40 1.64 5.14 -6.24
CA PHE A 40 0.52 4.65 -5.46
C PHE A 40 0.97 4.28 -4.05
N HIS A 41 0.22 4.74 -3.05
CA HIS A 41 0.43 4.34 -1.67
C HIS A 41 -0.52 3.22 -1.28
N CYS A 42 0.02 2.13 -0.74
CA CYS A 42 -0.79 1.05 -0.22
C CYS A 42 -1.60 1.53 1.00
N SER A 43 -2.92 1.31 0.96
CA SER A 43 -3.82 1.74 2.04
C SER A 43 -3.62 1.01 3.37
N THR A 44 -2.92 -0.15 3.36
CA THR A 44 -2.59 -0.91 4.58
C THR A 44 -1.18 -0.64 5.08
N CYS A 45 -0.14 -0.86 4.27
CA CYS A 45 1.25 -0.75 4.72
C CYS A 45 1.93 0.58 4.39
N ARG A 46 1.26 1.48 3.66
CA ARG A 46 1.79 2.79 3.22
C ARG A 46 3.02 2.72 2.31
N ALA A 47 3.43 1.53 1.86
CA ALA A 47 4.49 1.39 0.88
C ALA A 47 4.09 2.02 -0.46
N GLN A 48 5.07 2.62 -1.12
CA GLN A 48 4.94 3.24 -2.43
C GLN A 48 5.15 2.21 -3.55
N VAL A 49 4.28 2.22 -4.55
CA VAL A 49 4.39 1.42 -5.78
C VAL A 49 4.32 2.36 -6.97
N LYS A 50 5.41 2.42 -7.75
CA LYS A 50 5.51 3.30 -8.92
C LYS A 50 4.94 2.60 -10.17
N GLN A 51 4.15 3.33 -10.95
CA GLN A 51 3.64 2.92 -12.26
C GLN A 51 4.10 3.94 -13.31
N GLY A 52 4.79 3.48 -14.35
CA GLY A 52 5.32 4.36 -15.40
C GLY A 52 4.24 5.02 -16.26
N LEU A 53 4.49 6.27 -16.67
CA LEU A 53 3.60 7.08 -17.51
C LEU A 53 4.01 7.17 -18.98
N GLN A 54 5.28 6.92 -19.27
CA GLN A 54 5.89 7.29 -20.55
C GLN A 54 5.83 6.18 -21.61
N THR A 55 6.02 4.92 -21.21
CA THR A 55 6.14 3.79 -22.15
C THR A 55 4.79 3.25 -22.63
N SER A 56 4.77 2.43 -23.68
CA SER A 56 3.58 1.71 -24.18
C SER A 56 2.84 0.87 -23.11
N ASP A 57 3.51 0.57 -22.00
CA ASP A 57 3.00 -0.19 -20.85
C ASP A 57 2.24 0.66 -19.83
N LYS A 58 1.63 1.79 -20.24
CA LYS A 58 0.89 2.73 -19.36
C LYS A 58 -0.17 2.07 -18.48
N ALA A 59 -0.60 0.86 -18.84
CA ALA A 59 -1.62 0.07 -18.14
C ALA A 59 -1.08 -1.12 -17.33
N SER A 60 0.24 -1.32 -17.22
CA SER A 60 0.78 -2.50 -16.52
C SER A 60 0.48 -2.43 -15.01
N THR A 61 -0.49 -3.24 -14.57
CA THR A 61 -0.87 -3.38 -13.16
C THR A 61 -0.05 -4.46 -12.44
N GLY A 62 0.95 -5.06 -13.09
CA GLY A 62 1.69 -6.21 -12.54
C GLY A 62 2.38 -5.90 -11.21
N ALA A 63 3.02 -4.72 -11.09
CA ALA A 63 3.65 -4.28 -9.84
C ALA A 63 2.62 -4.08 -8.71
N LEU A 64 1.47 -3.48 -9.04
CA LEU A 64 0.37 -3.27 -8.10
C LEU A 64 -0.24 -4.59 -7.64
N ILE A 65 -0.47 -5.53 -8.56
CA ILE A 65 -1.00 -6.87 -8.25
C ILE A 65 -0.03 -7.62 -7.34
N ARG A 66 1.27 -7.64 -7.67
CA ARG A 66 2.29 -8.32 -6.85
C ARG A 66 2.29 -7.76 -5.43
N HIS A 67 2.29 -6.43 -5.28
CA HIS A 67 2.22 -5.80 -3.98
C HIS A 67 0.91 -6.13 -3.24
N ALA A 68 -0.23 -6.04 -3.92
CA ALA A 68 -1.53 -6.34 -3.32
C ALA A 68 -1.60 -7.79 -2.83
N LYS A 69 -1.12 -8.77 -3.60
CA LYS A 69 -1.07 -10.18 -3.18
C LYS A 69 -0.21 -10.36 -1.94
N PHE A 70 0.96 -9.73 -1.89
CA PHE A 70 1.85 -9.80 -0.73
C PHE A 70 1.20 -9.15 0.52
N CYS A 71 0.68 -7.93 0.38
CA CYS A 71 0.17 -7.16 1.51
C CYS A 71 -1.19 -7.69 2.00
N TRP A 72 -2.14 -7.90 1.09
CA TRP A 72 -3.53 -8.26 1.40
C TRP A 72 -3.80 -9.76 1.35
N GLY A 73 -2.96 -10.54 0.67
CA GLY A 73 -3.19 -11.97 0.43
C GLY A 73 -3.91 -12.20 -0.90
N GLU A 74 -3.72 -13.40 -1.46
CA GLU A 74 -4.26 -13.76 -2.77
C GLU A 74 -5.79 -13.78 -2.78
N GLU A 75 -6.43 -14.25 -1.70
CA GLU A 75 -7.90 -14.29 -1.59
C GLU A 75 -8.53 -12.89 -1.69
N ALA A 76 -7.96 -11.91 -1.00
CA ALA A 76 -8.44 -10.53 -1.05
C ALA A 76 -8.29 -9.94 -2.47
N VAL A 77 -7.16 -10.23 -3.14
CA VAL A 77 -6.92 -9.80 -4.53
C VAL A 77 -7.94 -10.42 -5.49
N ASN A 78 -8.21 -11.72 -5.38
CA ASN A 78 -9.18 -12.41 -6.23
C ASN A 78 -10.61 -11.87 -5.99
N ALA A 79 -11.01 -11.64 -4.74
CA ALA A 79 -12.31 -11.06 -4.40
C ALA A 79 -12.48 -9.65 -5.01
N VAL A 80 -11.43 -8.83 -4.97
CA VAL A 80 -11.44 -7.48 -5.57
C VAL A 80 -11.45 -7.55 -7.10
N GLN A 81 -10.70 -8.44 -7.73
CA GLN A 81 -10.68 -8.58 -9.18
C GLN A 81 -12.04 -8.98 -9.77
N GLY A 82 -12.86 -9.71 -9.02
CA GLY A 82 -14.25 -10.00 -9.40
C GLY A 82 -15.20 -8.79 -9.29
N SER A 83 -14.78 -7.68 -8.68
CA SER A 83 -15.60 -6.48 -8.54
C SER A 83 -15.66 -5.67 -9.84
N LYS A 84 -16.87 -5.26 -10.22
CA LYS A 84 -17.12 -4.38 -11.38
C LYS A 84 -16.82 -2.90 -11.12
N SER A 85 -16.57 -2.51 -9.86
CA SER A 85 -16.36 -1.12 -9.45
C SER A 85 -15.28 -1.03 -8.37
N ILE A 86 -14.45 0.01 -8.47
CA ILE A 86 -13.41 0.34 -7.48
C ILE A 86 -14.04 0.68 -6.13
N ASP A 87 -15.15 1.43 -6.12
CA ASP A 87 -15.84 1.82 -4.87
C ASP A 87 -16.40 0.60 -4.14
N LYS A 88 -17.06 -0.30 -4.88
CA LYS A 88 -17.54 -1.57 -4.31
C LYS A 88 -16.40 -2.44 -3.79
N ALA A 89 -15.26 -2.46 -4.49
CA ALA A 89 -14.08 -3.16 -4.03
C ALA A 89 -13.51 -2.55 -2.74
N ARG A 90 -13.47 -1.21 -2.62
CA ARG A 90 -13.02 -0.53 -1.40
C ARG A 90 -13.95 -0.84 -0.22
N ASP A 91 -15.26 -0.83 -0.42
CA ASP A 91 -16.20 -1.18 0.63
C ASP A 91 -16.09 -2.64 1.06
N ALA A 92 -15.82 -3.56 0.12
CA ALA A 92 -15.49 -4.94 0.47
C ALA A 92 -14.20 -5.01 1.30
N LEU A 93 -13.16 -4.28 0.92
CA LEU A 93 -11.88 -4.26 1.64
C LEU A 93 -11.98 -3.71 3.07
N LYS A 94 -12.87 -2.74 3.32
CA LYS A 94 -13.17 -2.28 4.70
C LYS A 94 -13.62 -3.44 5.60
N LYS A 95 -14.34 -4.43 5.05
CA LYS A 95 -14.83 -5.62 5.77
C LYS A 95 -13.74 -6.67 6.01
N PHE A 96 -12.74 -6.78 5.12
CA PHE A 96 -11.61 -7.69 5.30
C PHE A 96 -10.69 -7.31 6.47
N GLY A 97 -10.77 -6.05 6.94
CA GLY A 97 -9.99 -5.53 8.05
C GLY A 97 -8.52 -5.33 7.68
N LYS A 98 -7.89 -4.31 8.28
CA LYS A 98 -6.42 -4.23 8.26
C LYS A 98 -5.93 -5.52 8.92
N LYS A 99 -5.08 -6.31 8.24
CA LYS A 99 -4.40 -7.46 8.86
C LYS A 99 -3.74 -6.94 10.13
N SER A 100 -4.42 -7.14 11.24
CA SER A 100 -4.02 -6.61 12.51
C SER A 100 -2.75 -7.35 12.87
N GLN A 101 -1.78 -6.59 13.39
CA GLN A 101 -0.61 -7.10 14.09
C GLN A 101 -0.96 -8.32 14.98
N SER A 102 -2.21 -8.42 15.44
CA SER A 102 -2.76 -9.56 16.17
C SER A 102 -2.58 -10.94 15.53
N LYS A 103 -2.54 -11.11 14.19
CA LYS A 103 -2.29 -12.45 13.61
C LYS A 103 -0.83 -12.88 13.79
N LEU A 104 0.10 -11.94 13.62
CA LEU A 104 1.53 -12.18 13.86
C LEU A 104 1.80 -12.33 15.37
N THR A 105 1.22 -11.46 16.20
CA THR A 105 1.30 -11.55 17.66
C THR A 105 0.68 -12.84 18.20
N ALA A 106 -0.43 -13.31 17.62
CA ALA A 106 -1.04 -14.58 18.00
C ALA A 106 -0.18 -15.78 17.57
N ALA A 107 0.37 -15.77 16.35
CA ALA A 107 1.26 -16.83 15.88
C ALA A 107 2.55 -16.90 16.70
N LEU A 108 3.14 -15.75 17.06
CA LEU A 108 4.33 -15.68 17.91
C LEU A 108 4.04 -16.09 19.35
N ARG A 109 2.85 -15.82 19.90
CA ARG A 109 2.46 -16.32 21.23
C ARG A 109 2.46 -17.85 21.32
N SER A 110 2.28 -18.56 20.20
CA SER A 110 2.37 -20.02 20.14
C SER A 110 3.80 -20.55 20.07
N VAL A 111 4.81 -19.68 19.91
CA VAL A 111 6.23 -20.08 19.92
C VAL A 111 6.68 -20.26 21.37
N LYS A 112 7.20 -21.46 21.69
CA LYS A 112 7.74 -21.77 23.03
C LYS A 112 8.90 -20.84 23.37
N GLY A 113 8.87 -20.20 24.54
CA GLY A 113 9.88 -19.21 24.96
C GLY A 113 9.65 -17.79 24.43
N TRP A 114 8.54 -17.51 23.73
CA TRP A 114 8.23 -16.17 23.23
C TRP A 114 8.24 -15.09 24.32
N ALA A 115 7.69 -15.39 25.49
CA ALA A 115 7.66 -14.46 26.63
C ALA A 115 9.05 -14.18 27.22
N GLU A 116 10.03 -15.05 26.94
CA GLU A 116 11.42 -14.92 27.41
C GLU A 116 12.29 -14.15 26.40
N LEU A 117 11.88 -14.09 25.13
CA LEU A 117 12.61 -13.42 24.04
C LEU A 117 12.30 -11.92 23.91
N PHE A 118 11.15 -11.47 24.42
CA PHE A 118 10.70 -10.09 24.31
C PHE A 118 10.27 -9.56 25.66
N SER A 119 10.87 -8.44 26.07
CA SER A 119 10.44 -7.73 27.27
C SER A 119 8.98 -7.32 27.12
N THR A 120 8.14 -7.75 28.06
CA THR A 120 6.75 -7.29 28.20
C THR A 120 6.67 -5.95 28.93
N GLN A 121 7.81 -5.40 29.37
CA GLN A 121 7.86 -4.09 29.98
C GLN A 121 7.48 -3.07 28.89
N PRO A 122 6.41 -2.27 29.08
CA PRO A 122 6.13 -1.16 28.18
C PRO A 122 7.40 -0.30 28.13
N PRO A 123 7.82 0.18 26.95
CA PRO A 123 9.01 1.01 26.84
C PRO A 123 8.84 2.19 27.79
N SER A 124 9.56 2.17 28.91
CA SER A 124 9.65 3.34 29.76
C SER A 124 10.38 4.40 28.94
N LYS A 125 9.98 5.66 29.12
CA LYS A 125 10.63 6.79 28.48
C LYS A 125 12.07 6.86 29.01
N GLN A 126 12.98 6.07 28.45
CA GLN A 126 14.40 6.31 28.61
C GLN A 126 14.67 7.59 27.84
N THR A 127 14.81 8.66 28.61
CA THR A 127 15.41 9.92 28.21
C THR A 127 16.62 9.60 27.35
N ILE A 128 16.55 10.02 26.09
CA ILE A 128 17.68 10.03 25.17
C ILE A 128 18.73 10.93 25.84
N HIS A 129 19.71 10.34 26.52
CA HIS A 129 20.90 11.10 26.85
C HIS A 129 21.65 11.27 25.54
N VAL A 130 21.52 12.47 24.97
CA VAL A 130 22.38 12.95 23.89
C VAL A 130 23.81 12.88 24.42
N VAL A 131 24.57 11.88 23.99
CA VAL A 131 26.03 11.88 24.16
C VAL A 131 26.53 12.97 23.21
N THR A 132 26.91 14.10 23.80
CA THR A 132 27.60 15.18 23.10
C THR A 132 29.10 15.00 23.31
N ALA A 133 29.82 15.10 22.19
CA ALA A 133 31.28 15.12 21.99
C ALA A 133 32.02 13.79 22.14
#